data_AF-A0A0A0M5N6-F1
#
_entry.id   AF-A0A0A0M5N6-F1
#
_cell.length_a   1.000
_cell.length_b   1.000
_cell.length_c   1.000
_cell.angle_alpha   90.00
_cell.angle_beta   90.00
_cell.angle_gamma   90.00
#
_symmetry.space_group_name_H-M   'P 1'
#
loop_
_entity.id
_entity.type
_entity.pdbx_description
1 polymer ?
#
loop_
_entity_poly.entity_id
_entity_poly.type
_entity_poly.pdbx_seq_one_letter_code
_entity_poly.pdbx_strand_id
1 'polypeptide(L)'
;EFLDALRPLFSDGGMEIDAPVPTRWYVRLPAGTPLPPMAPVEDALGEDLFDNLPAGPEGRRWRALLTEAQVVLHNHPHNTARAAAGLAPVNSLWFWGGGSLPERASLDAARVLSDDDGLRAMASLAGVAAEPLPEAWPGSGSALADLRHARDLAPLERDWFAPVLSALEHGHVGRVRVAFADGLELDLRRRHALRLWRRPMHSFIAGLPGDPEGTE
;
A
#
# COMPACT_ATOMS: atom_id res chain seq x y z
N GLU A 1 9.57 -20.94 9.82
CA GLU A 1 8.88 -22.23 9.59
C GLU A 1 8.39 -22.40 8.15
N PHE A 2 7.22 -21.87 7.75
CA PHE A 2 6.74 -22.03 6.37
C PHE A 2 7.71 -21.45 5.33
N LEU A 3 8.31 -20.29 5.61
CA LEU A 3 9.31 -19.68 4.73
C LEU A 3 10.50 -20.61 4.49
N ASP A 4 11.02 -21.25 5.54
CA ASP A 4 12.20 -22.11 5.45
C ASP A 4 11.93 -23.35 4.60
N ALA A 5 10.71 -23.90 4.68
CA ALA A 5 10.28 -25.01 3.83
C ALA A 5 10.14 -24.60 2.34
N LEU A 6 9.79 -23.33 2.08
CA LEU A 6 9.64 -22.80 0.72
C LEU A 6 10.96 -22.34 0.09
N ARG A 7 11.95 -21.89 0.88
CA ARG A 7 13.22 -21.35 0.37
C ARG A 7 13.90 -22.23 -0.71
N PRO A 8 14.01 -23.58 -0.55
CA PRO A 8 14.62 -24.43 -1.57
C PRO A 8 13.88 -24.38 -2.91
N LEU A 9 12.53 -24.48 -2.86
CA LEU A 9 11.67 -24.47 -4.05
C LEU A 9 11.87 -23.19 -4.89
N PHE A 10 11.91 -22.02 -4.25
CA PHE A 10 12.12 -20.77 -4.96
C PHE A 10 13.55 -20.66 -5.50
N SER A 11 14.54 -21.14 -4.73
CA SER A 11 15.96 -21.11 -5.12
C SER A 11 16.22 -21.98 -6.35
N ASP A 12 15.63 -23.18 -6.42
CA ASP A 12 15.70 -24.07 -7.59
C ASP A 12 15.06 -23.42 -8.82
N GLY A 13 14.02 -22.61 -8.61
CA GLY A 13 13.42 -21.75 -9.61
C GLY A 13 14.24 -20.52 -9.97
N GLY A 14 15.42 -20.26 -9.38
CA GLY A 14 16.21 -19.06 -9.61
C GLY A 14 15.57 -17.77 -9.07
N MET A 15 14.73 -17.90 -8.04
CA MET A 15 14.06 -16.81 -7.33
C MET A 15 14.48 -16.83 -5.87
N GLU A 16 14.29 -15.71 -5.17
CA GLU A 16 14.47 -15.67 -3.72
C GLU A 16 13.15 -15.29 -3.07
N ILE A 17 12.76 -16.04 -2.05
CA ILE A 17 11.61 -15.70 -1.21
C ILE A 17 12.10 -15.18 0.14
N ASP A 18 11.48 -14.10 0.61
CA ASP A 18 11.73 -13.57 1.94
C ASP A 18 10.42 -13.14 2.62
N ALA A 19 10.37 -13.27 3.95
CA ALA A 19 9.22 -12.87 4.73
C ALA A 19 9.69 -12.24 6.06
N PRO A 20 10.08 -10.96 6.05
CA PRO A 20 10.61 -10.28 7.24
C PRO A 20 9.61 -10.25 8.40
N VAL A 21 8.31 -10.21 8.11
CA VAL A 21 7.23 -10.32 9.10
C VAL A 21 6.09 -11.17 8.53
N PRO A 22 5.23 -11.79 9.36
CA PRO A 22 4.18 -12.70 8.87
C PRO A 22 3.22 -12.09 7.85
N THR A 23 3.00 -10.78 7.92
CA THR A 23 2.10 -10.03 7.02
C THR A 23 2.79 -9.56 5.74
N ARG A 24 4.08 -9.84 5.54
CA ARG A 24 4.87 -9.28 4.45
C ARG A 24 5.82 -10.29 3.86
N TRP A 25 5.49 -10.73 2.66
CA TRP A 25 6.21 -11.76 1.90
C TRP A 25 6.57 -11.20 0.54
N TYR A 26 7.80 -11.47 0.10
CA TYR A 26 8.36 -10.97 -1.15
C TYR A 26 9.00 -12.09 -1.93
N VAL A 27 8.86 -12.04 -3.24
CA VAL A 27 9.61 -12.87 -4.18
C VAL A 27 10.45 -11.95 -5.05
N ARG A 28 11.76 -12.13 -4.99
CA ARG A 28 12.74 -11.41 -5.81
C ARG A 28 13.09 -12.25 -7.03
N LEU A 29 13.00 -11.65 -8.20
CA LEU A 29 13.31 -12.27 -9.48
C LEU A 29 14.57 -11.65 -10.09
N PRO A 30 15.27 -12.37 -10.99
CA PRO A 30 16.32 -11.78 -11.81
C PRO A 30 15.80 -10.57 -12.60
N ALA A 31 16.64 -9.54 -12.72
CA ALA A 31 16.29 -8.33 -13.47
C ALA A 31 15.88 -8.67 -14.92
N GLY A 32 14.79 -8.05 -15.39
CA GLY A 32 14.26 -8.29 -16.74
C GLY A 32 13.43 -9.57 -16.89
N THR A 33 13.16 -10.31 -15.80
CA THR A 33 12.23 -11.45 -15.86
C THR A 33 10.84 -10.96 -16.27
N PRO A 34 10.26 -11.46 -17.37
CA PRO A 34 8.90 -11.09 -17.77
C PRO A 34 7.90 -11.63 -16.75
N LEU A 35 6.98 -10.76 -16.33
CA LEU A 35 5.91 -11.11 -15.40
C LEU A 35 4.60 -11.20 -16.16
N PRO A 36 3.82 -12.27 -15.95
CA PRO A 36 2.44 -12.29 -16.44
C PRO A 36 1.60 -11.28 -15.65
N PRO A 37 0.43 -10.86 -16.16
CA PRO A 37 -0.53 -10.14 -15.35
C PRO A 37 -0.92 -10.99 -14.14
N MET A 38 -0.92 -10.38 -12.96
CA MET A 38 -1.32 -11.01 -11.71
C MET A 38 -2.42 -10.16 -11.09
N ALA A 39 -3.55 -10.78 -10.75
CA ALA A 39 -4.65 -10.08 -10.11
C ALA A 39 -4.23 -9.59 -8.71
N PRO A 40 -4.47 -8.31 -8.37
CA PRO A 40 -4.37 -7.82 -7.00
C PRO A 40 -5.22 -8.67 -6.05
N VAL A 41 -4.79 -8.77 -4.79
CA VAL A 41 -5.50 -9.62 -3.82
C VAL A 41 -6.93 -9.14 -3.60
N GLU A 42 -7.14 -7.83 -3.59
CA GLU A 42 -8.44 -7.17 -3.43
C GLU A 42 -9.46 -7.55 -4.50
N ASP A 43 -9.02 -7.82 -5.73
CA ASP A 43 -9.88 -8.19 -6.85
C ASP A 43 -10.25 -9.68 -6.82
N ALA A 44 -9.45 -10.50 -6.15
CA ALA A 44 -9.59 -11.97 -6.13
C ALA A 44 -10.10 -12.53 -4.78
N LEU A 45 -10.42 -11.67 -3.82
CA LEU A 45 -10.95 -12.09 -2.52
C LEU A 45 -12.29 -12.83 -2.69
N GLY A 46 -12.28 -14.12 -2.38
CA GLY A 46 -13.47 -14.99 -2.46
C GLY A 46 -13.59 -15.80 -3.76
N GLU A 47 -12.68 -15.60 -4.70
CA GLU A 47 -12.57 -16.40 -5.91
C GLU A 47 -11.64 -17.61 -5.73
N ASP A 48 -11.70 -18.56 -6.67
CA ASP A 48 -10.72 -19.63 -6.73
C ASP A 48 -9.39 -19.09 -7.28
N LEU A 49 -8.30 -19.43 -6.60
CA LEU A 49 -6.93 -19.17 -7.04
C LEU A 49 -6.66 -19.72 -8.44
N PHE A 50 -7.24 -20.87 -8.78
CA PHE A 50 -7.02 -21.51 -10.07
C PHE A 50 -7.61 -20.71 -11.25
N ASP A 51 -8.68 -19.95 -11.01
CA ASP A 51 -9.36 -19.14 -12.03
C ASP A 51 -8.56 -17.87 -12.37
N ASN A 52 -7.70 -17.43 -11.47
CA ASN A 52 -6.87 -16.24 -11.58
C ASN A 52 -5.40 -16.55 -11.91
N LEU A 53 -5.10 -17.80 -12.27
CA LEU A 53 -3.73 -18.19 -12.59
C LEU A 53 -3.24 -17.49 -13.87
N PRO A 54 -2.00 -16.99 -13.86
CA PRO A 54 -1.46 -16.32 -15.03
C PRO A 54 -1.43 -17.25 -16.25
N ALA A 55 -1.99 -16.75 -17.34
CA ALA A 55 -2.03 -17.44 -18.62
C ALA A 55 -0.70 -17.33 -19.39
N GLY A 56 -0.59 -18.06 -20.50
CA GLY A 56 0.54 -17.94 -21.43
C GLY A 56 1.84 -18.67 -21.00
N PRO A 57 2.90 -18.53 -21.81
CA PRO A 57 4.20 -19.16 -21.58
C PRO A 57 4.84 -18.80 -20.24
N GLU A 58 4.74 -17.53 -19.85
CA GLU A 58 5.27 -16.96 -18.59
C GLU A 58 4.50 -17.50 -17.39
N GLY A 59 3.18 -17.65 -17.53
CA GLY A 59 2.30 -18.22 -16.51
C GLY A 59 2.55 -19.69 -16.20
N ARG A 60 3.11 -20.48 -17.14
CA ARG A 60 3.45 -21.91 -16.89
C ARG A 60 4.39 -22.07 -15.71
N ARG A 61 5.45 -21.24 -15.64
CA ARG A 61 6.44 -21.29 -14.57
C ARG A 61 5.80 -20.99 -13.21
N TRP A 62 4.93 -19.99 -13.16
CA TRP A 62 4.21 -19.61 -11.94
C TRP A 62 3.21 -20.67 -11.48
N ARG A 63 2.51 -21.32 -12.40
CA ARG A 63 1.59 -22.42 -12.07
C ARG A 63 2.32 -23.63 -11.49
N ALA A 64 3.46 -24.01 -12.09
CA ALA A 64 4.31 -25.07 -11.54
C ALA A 64 4.78 -24.73 -10.12
N LEU A 65 5.30 -23.51 -9.93
CA LEU A 65 5.74 -23.02 -8.62
C LEU A 65 4.61 -23.02 -7.58
N LEU A 66 3.40 -22.58 -7.96
CA LEU A 66 2.21 -22.60 -7.09
C LEU A 66 1.81 -24.01 -6.68
N THR A 67 1.77 -24.96 -7.64
CA THR A 67 1.45 -26.35 -7.35
C THR A 67 2.47 -26.98 -6.40
N GLU A 68 3.77 -26.74 -6.63
CA GLU A 68 4.83 -27.26 -5.77
C GLU A 68 4.78 -26.62 -4.37
N ALA A 69 4.57 -25.30 -4.29
CA ALA A 69 4.42 -24.59 -3.03
C ALA A 69 3.20 -25.11 -2.25
N GLN A 70 2.08 -25.38 -2.93
CA GLN A 70 0.89 -25.95 -2.32
C GLN A 70 1.16 -27.33 -1.71
N VAL A 71 1.91 -28.20 -2.41
CA VAL A 71 2.30 -29.51 -1.87
C VAL A 71 3.16 -29.37 -0.61
N VAL A 72 4.15 -28.47 -0.62
CA VAL A 72 5.00 -28.20 0.54
C VAL A 72 4.19 -27.68 1.71
N LEU A 73 3.35 -26.67 1.48
CA LEU A 73 2.53 -26.04 2.50
C LEU A 73 1.48 -26.99 3.07
N HIS A 74 0.76 -27.73 2.22
CA HIS A 74 -0.25 -28.69 2.65
C HIS A 74 0.33 -29.75 3.61
N ASN A 75 1.52 -30.27 3.29
CA ASN A 75 2.18 -31.30 4.10
C ASN A 75 2.99 -30.75 5.28
N HIS A 76 3.00 -29.42 5.50
CA HIS A 76 3.84 -28.81 6.52
C HIS A 76 3.34 -29.14 7.94
N PRO A 77 4.20 -29.66 8.85
CA PRO A 77 3.78 -30.11 10.19
C PRO A 77 3.08 -29.05 11.04
N HIS A 78 3.43 -27.77 10.85
CA HIS A 78 2.77 -26.66 11.54
C HIS A 78 1.25 -26.57 11.25
N ASN A 79 0.78 -27.08 10.10
CA ASN A 79 -0.66 -27.15 9.84
C ASN A 79 -1.39 -28.14 10.75
N THR A 80 -0.71 -29.19 11.24
CA THR A 80 -1.28 -30.08 12.26
C THR A 80 -1.52 -29.35 13.58
N ALA A 81 -0.56 -28.52 14.01
CA ALA A 81 -0.70 -27.69 15.22
C ALA A 81 -1.81 -26.64 15.06
N ARG A 82 -1.90 -26.00 13.88
CA ARG A 82 -2.99 -25.08 13.54
C ARG A 82 -4.35 -25.76 13.60
N ALA A 83 -4.48 -26.95 13.01
CA ALA A 83 -5.72 -27.72 13.01
C ALA A 83 -6.14 -28.13 14.44
N ALA A 84 -5.18 -28.56 15.28
CA ALA A 84 -5.44 -28.85 16.68
C ALA A 84 -5.91 -27.62 17.48
N ALA A 85 -5.51 -26.42 17.06
CA ALA A 85 -5.96 -25.14 17.62
C ALA A 85 -7.23 -24.58 16.94
N GLY A 86 -7.86 -25.32 16.01
CA GLY A 86 -9.05 -24.87 15.28
C GLY A 86 -8.78 -23.76 14.24
N LEU A 87 -7.52 -23.54 13.88
CA LEU A 87 -7.12 -22.55 12.88
C LEU A 87 -7.07 -23.18 11.48
N ALA A 88 -7.46 -22.40 10.46
CA ALA A 88 -7.36 -22.83 9.07
C ALA A 88 -5.90 -23.13 8.67
N PRO A 89 -5.63 -24.15 7.84
CA PRO A 89 -4.28 -24.44 7.38
C PRO A 89 -3.76 -23.31 6.46
N VAL A 90 -2.45 -23.11 6.44
CA VAL A 90 -1.77 -22.32 5.41
C VAL A 90 -1.32 -23.31 4.34
N ASN A 91 -2.01 -23.33 3.21
CA ASN A 91 -1.84 -24.37 2.19
C ASN A 91 -1.57 -23.84 0.78
N SER A 92 -1.54 -22.52 0.57
CA SER A 92 -1.27 -21.92 -0.73
C SER A 92 -0.61 -20.54 -0.58
N LEU A 93 -0.07 -20.05 -1.70
CA LEU A 93 0.43 -18.69 -1.86
C LEU A 93 -0.39 -17.97 -2.93
N TRP A 94 -0.55 -16.66 -2.76
CA TRP A 94 -1.08 -15.78 -3.80
C TRP A 94 0.02 -14.84 -4.27
N PHE A 95 0.38 -14.90 -5.55
CA PHE A 95 1.38 -14.00 -6.13
C PHE A 95 0.69 -12.80 -6.77
N TRP A 96 1.10 -11.60 -6.38
CA TRP A 96 0.56 -10.34 -6.85
C TRP A 96 1.61 -9.22 -6.67
N GLY A 97 1.29 -8.02 -7.16
CA GLY A 97 2.16 -6.86 -6.97
C GLY A 97 3.47 -6.93 -7.77
N GLY A 98 3.44 -7.62 -8.91
CA GLY A 98 4.60 -7.72 -9.80
C GLY A 98 5.05 -6.34 -10.28
N GLY A 99 6.34 -6.06 -10.17
CA GLY A 99 6.92 -4.78 -10.54
C GLY A 99 8.44 -4.82 -10.61
N SER A 100 9.03 -3.73 -11.08
CA SER A 100 10.47 -3.52 -11.06
C SER A 100 10.80 -2.33 -10.18
N LEU A 101 11.89 -2.41 -9.44
CA LEU A 101 12.40 -1.28 -8.67
C LEU A 101 12.79 -0.17 -9.66
N PRO A 102 12.25 1.05 -9.56
CA PRO A 102 12.64 2.12 -10.44
C PRO A 102 14.10 2.51 -10.18
N GLU A 103 14.84 2.89 -11.24
CA GLU A 103 16.23 3.33 -11.08
C GLU A 103 16.35 4.64 -10.28
N ARG A 104 15.30 5.47 -10.34
CA ARG A 104 15.24 6.77 -9.69
C ARG A 104 13.83 7.02 -9.19
N ALA A 105 13.74 7.61 -8.00
CA ALA A 105 12.51 8.18 -7.47
C ALA A 105 12.72 9.66 -7.21
N SER A 106 11.66 10.45 -7.34
CA SER A 106 11.66 11.87 -6.99
C SER A 106 10.42 12.17 -6.15
N LEU A 107 10.60 12.94 -5.09
CA LEU A 107 9.53 13.36 -4.20
C LEU A 107 9.53 14.89 -4.09
N ASP A 108 8.36 15.49 -4.22
CA ASP A 108 8.11 16.92 -3.99
C ASP A 108 7.86 17.18 -2.49
N ALA A 109 8.78 16.72 -1.64
CA ALA A 109 8.73 16.86 -0.19
C ALA A 109 10.14 16.83 0.41
N ALA A 110 10.40 17.62 1.46
CA ALA A 110 11.70 17.61 2.15
C ALA A 110 11.87 16.40 3.08
N ARG A 111 10.76 15.80 3.53
CA ARG A 111 10.72 14.58 4.35
C ARG A 111 9.42 13.81 4.16
N VAL A 112 9.43 12.54 4.53
CA VAL A 112 8.27 11.65 4.54
C VAL A 112 7.95 11.26 5.97
N LEU A 113 6.68 11.34 6.36
CA LEU A 113 6.16 10.93 7.66
C LEU A 113 5.26 9.72 7.44
N SER A 114 5.74 8.52 7.73
CA SER A 114 5.00 7.29 7.48
C SER A 114 5.56 6.14 8.29
N ASP A 115 4.71 5.20 8.67
CA ASP A 115 5.10 3.90 9.23
C ASP A 115 5.05 2.76 8.20
N ASP A 116 4.73 3.07 6.95
CA ASP A 116 4.73 2.11 5.84
C ASP A 116 6.16 1.89 5.33
N ASP A 117 6.63 0.63 5.41
CA ASP A 117 7.97 0.25 4.98
C ASP A 117 8.16 0.44 3.46
N GLY A 118 7.11 0.31 2.66
CA GLY A 118 7.15 0.57 1.22
C GLY A 118 7.45 2.04 0.92
N LEU A 119 6.72 2.95 1.55
CA LEU A 119 6.94 4.38 1.38
C LEU A 119 8.29 4.84 1.95
N ARG A 120 8.75 4.26 3.07
CA ARG A 120 10.10 4.49 3.62
C ARG A 120 11.19 4.05 2.65
N ALA A 121 11.05 2.88 2.01
CA ALA A 121 11.99 2.41 1.00
C ALA A 121 12.01 3.33 -0.23
N MET A 122 10.85 3.82 -0.69
CA MET A 122 10.76 4.78 -1.79
C MET A 122 11.37 6.14 -1.44
N ALA A 123 11.20 6.61 -0.20
CA ALA A 123 11.85 7.84 0.28
C ALA A 123 13.38 7.68 0.28
N SER A 124 13.89 6.55 0.75
CA SER A 124 15.32 6.21 0.71
C SER A 124 15.86 6.22 -0.73
N LEU A 125 15.14 5.61 -1.67
CA LEU A 125 15.49 5.63 -3.10
C LEU A 125 15.50 7.06 -3.69
N ALA A 126 14.61 7.94 -3.20
CA ALA A 126 14.55 9.34 -3.60
C ALA A 126 15.58 10.23 -2.87
N GLY A 127 16.36 9.69 -1.93
CA GLY A 127 17.28 10.46 -1.08
C GLY A 127 16.58 11.39 -0.08
N VAL A 128 15.33 11.09 0.27
CA VAL A 128 14.50 11.87 1.21
C VAL A 128 14.42 11.16 2.55
N ALA A 129 14.59 11.91 3.65
CA ALA A 129 14.47 11.37 4.99
C ALA A 129 13.03 10.88 5.26
N ALA A 130 12.89 9.69 5.83
CA ALA A 130 11.63 9.16 6.32
C ALA A 130 11.64 9.05 7.85
N GLU A 131 10.59 9.54 8.47
CA GLU A 131 10.39 9.59 9.92
C GLU A 131 9.06 8.90 10.27
N PRO A 132 8.89 8.44 11.52
CA PRO A 132 7.60 7.92 12.00
C PRO A 132 6.46 8.92 11.80
N LEU A 133 5.26 8.43 11.54
CA LEU A 133 4.08 9.29 11.43
C LEU A 133 3.75 9.86 12.82
N PRO A 134 3.74 11.19 13.02
CA PRO A 134 3.32 11.77 14.29
C PRO A 134 1.80 11.62 14.48
N GLU A 135 1.31 11.73 15.71
CA GLU A 135 -0.13 11.66 15.99
C GLU A 135 -0.91 12.84 15.38
N ALA A 136 -0.26 14.01 15.26
CA ALA A 136 -0.85 15.25 14.77
C ALA A 136 0.08 15.95 13.78
N TRP A 137 -0.48 16.88 13.00
CA TRP A 137 0.29 17.66 12.04
C TRP A 137 1.42 18.45 12.74
N PRO A 138 2.70 18.34 12.29
CA PRO A 138 3.86 18.89 12.98
C PRO A 138 4.00 20.43 12.87
N GLY A 139 3.01 21.14 12.32
CA GLY A 139 2.95 22.60 12.32
C GLY A 139 3.79 23.31 11.25
N SER A 140 4.82 22.69 10.68
CA SER A 140 5.69 23.37 9.71
C SER A 140 6.49 22.44 8.78
N GLY A 141 7.01 23.03 7.70
CA GLY A 141 7.92 22.39 6.76
C GLY A 141 7.22 21.69 5.58
N SER A 142 8.03 21.31 4.59
CA SER A 142 7.58 20.50 3.44
C SER A 142 7.67 19.03 3.81
N ALA A 143 6.52 18.37 3.95
CA ALA A 143 6.45 16.96 4.29
C ALA A 143 5.32 16.26 3.53
N LEU A 144 5.56 15.01 3.15
CA LEU A 144 4.52 14.07 2.75
C LEU A 144 4.14 13.26 3.99
N ALA A 145 2.86 13.29 4.39
CA ALA A 145 2.35 12.48 5.49
C ALA A 145 1.44 11.37 4.96
N ASP A 146 1.71 10.14 5.39
CA ASP A 146 0.92 8.97 5.00
C ASP A 146 -0.25 8.75 5.98
N LEU A 147 -1.42 9.22 5.58
CA LEU A 147 -2.64 9.13 6.39
C LEU A 147 -3.57 8.00 5.94
N ARG A 148 -3.11 7.10 5.04
CA ARG A 148 -3.95 6.03 4.44
C ARG A 148 -4.47 5.02 5.46
N HIS A 149 -3.79 4.89 6.60
CA HIS A 149 -4.17 3.98 7.67
C HIS A 149 -5.19 4.58 8.65
N ALA A 150 -5.46 5.89 8.58
CA ALA A 150 -6.46 6.53 9.43
C ALA A 150 -7.87 6.04 9.04
N ARG A 151 -8.57 5.43 10.00
CA ARG A 151 -9.94 4.91 9.81
C ARG A 151 -11.00 5.81 10.43
N ASP A 152 -10.64 6.58 11.45
CA ASP A 152 -11.52 7.54 12.10
C ASP A 152 -11.25 8.94 11.58
N LEU A 153 -12.28 9.55 11.02
CA LEU A 153 -12.21 10.86 10.40
C LEU A 153 -12.24 12.00 11.43
N ALA A 154 -12.80 11.79 12.63
CA ALA A 154 -12.90 12.86 13.62
C ALA A 154 -11.53 13.27 14.22
N PRO A 155 -10.66 12.33 14.64
CA PRO A 155 -9.28 12.65 15.01
C PRO A 155 -8.48 13.21 13.83
N LEU A 156 -8.67 12.65 12.64
CA LEU A 156 -7.99 13.13 11.43
C LEU A 156 -8.32 14.59 11.12
N GLU A 157 -9.60 14.96 11.22
CA GLU A 157 -10.03 16.35 11.06
C GLU A 157 -9.40 17.24 12.12
N ARG A 158 -9.52 16.86 13.41
CA ARG A 158 -9.03 17.67 14.54
C ARG A 158 -7.51 17.87 14.54
N ASP A 159 -6.75 16.79 14.30
CA ASP A 159 -5.32 16.75 14.56
C ASP A 159 -4.48 17.02 13.28
N TRP A 160 -5.08 16.87 12.09
CA TRP A 160 -4.39 17.06 10.82
C TRP A 160 -5.04 18.13 9.94
N PHE A 161 -6.31 17.98 9.57
CA PHE A 161 -6.91 18.85 8.55
C PHE A 161 -7.23 20.26 9.06
N ALA A 162 -7.92 20.39 10.20
CA ALA A 162 -8.21 21.69 10.81
C ALA A 162 -6.96 22.57 11.04
N PRO A 163 -5.87 22.05 11.65
CA PRO A 163 -4.69 22.88 11.88
C PRO A 163 -3.92 23.22 10.60
N VAL A 164 -3.82 22.31 9.61
CA VAL A 164 -3.14 22.63 8.35
C VAL A 164 -3.93 23.63 7.50
N LEU A 165 -5.27 23.56 7.54
CA LEU A 165 -6.15 24.53 6.87
C LEU A 165 -6.02 25.90 7.52
N SER A 166 -6.06 25.97 8.86
CA SER A 166 -5.81 27.24 9.58
C SER A 166 -4.45 27.83 9.21
N ALA A 167 -3.39 27.02 9.14
CA ALA A 167 -2.08 27.49 8.73
C ALA A 167 -2.03 27.97 7.27
N LEU A 168 -2.80 27.35 6.37
CA LEU A 168 -2.94 27.79 4.98
C LEU A 168 -3.67 29.14 4.88
N GLU A 169 -4.74 29.33 5.65
CA GLU A 169 -5.52 30.58 5.71
C GLU A 169 -4.69 31.76 6.21
N HIS A 170 -3.92 31.54 7.28
CA HIS A 170 -3.02 32.54 7.86
C HIS A 170 -1.72 32.72 7.05
N GLY A 171 -1.47 31.88 6.04
CA GLY A 171 -0.32 31.98 5.15
C GLY A 171 0.99 31.42 5.71
N HIS A 172 0.94 30.64 6.79
CA HIS A 172 2.07 29.87 7.32
C HIS A 172 2.39 28.66 6.43
N VAL A 173 1.40 28.13 5.72
CA VAL A 173 1.54 27.11 4.68
C VAL A 173 1.14 27.71 3.33
N GLY A 174 1.97 27.53 2.30
CA GLY A 174 1.69 28.07 0.97
C GLY A 174 0.79 27.18 0.09
N ARG A 175 0.83 25.88 0.32
CA ARG A 175 0.14 24.85 -0.46
C ARG A 175 -0.08 23.59 0.37
N VAL A 176 -1.25 22.98 0.24
CA VAL A 176 -1.57 21.64 0.77
C VAL A 176 -2.05 20.79 -0.40
N ARG A 177 -1.48 19.60 -0.58
CA ARG A 177 -1.97 18.61 -1.54
C ARG A 177 -2.53 17.42 -0.75
N VAL A 178 -3.78 17.05 -1.02
CA VAL A 178 -4.39 15.82 -0.50
C VAL A 178 -4.58 14.87 -1.67
N ALA A 179 -4.03 13.67 -1.58
CA ALA A 179 -4.12 12.65 -2.62
C ALA A 179 -4.84 11.42 -2.08
N PHE A 180 -5.78 10.89 -2.84
CA PHE A 180 -6.60 9.73 -2.49
C PHE A 180 -6.21 8.52 -3.35
N ALA A 181 -6.57 7.32 -2.88
CA ALA A 181 -6.23 6.07 -3.55
C ALA A 181 -6.94 5.88 -4.91
N ASP A 182 -8.07 6.54 -5.11
CA ASP A 182 -8.83 6.56 -6.38
C ASP A 182 -8.22 7.52 -7.44
N GLY A 183 -7.11 8.18 -7.11
CA GLY A 183 -6.43 9.14 -7.98
C GLY A 183 -7.00 10.56 -7.89
N LEU A 184 -8.00 10.82 -7.05
CA LEU A 184 -8.44 12.17 -6.76
C LEU A 184 -7.30 12.93 -6.05
N GLU A 185 -7.00 14.14 -6.55
CA GLU A 185 -6.09 15.06 -5.90
C GLU A 185 -6.74 16.42 -5.66
N LEU A 186 -6.56 16.95 -4.45
CA LEU A 186 -6.96 18.31 -4.08
C LEU A 186 -5.72 19.16 -3.85
N ASP A 187 -5.53 20.18 -4.70
CA ASP A 187 -4.48 21.21 -4.55
C ASP A 187 -5.10 22.46 -3.91
N LEU A 188 -4.78 22.69 -2.64
CA LEU A 188 -5.26 23.82 -1.85
C LEU A 188 -4.17 24.87 -1.72
N ARG A 189 -4.54 26.12 -1.98
CA ARG A 189 -3.65 27.28 -1.89
C ARG A 189 -4.43 28.43 -1.28
N ARG A 190 -3.76 29.30 -0.55
CA ARG A 190 -4.38 30.47 0.09
C ARG A 190 -5.26 31.30 -0.88
N ARG A 191 -4.80 31.52 -2.11
CA ARG A 191 -5.57 32.25 -3.14
C ARG A 191 -6.91 31.61 -3.53
N HIS A 192 -7.13 30.33 -3.21
CA HIS A 192 -8.40 29.67 -3.46
C HIS A 192 -9.51 30.21 -2.54
N ALA A 193 -9.18 30.81 -1.39
CA ALA A 193 -10.15 31.51 -0.54
C ALA A 193 -10.78 32.73 -1.23
N LEU A 194 -10.12 33.29 -2.26
CA LEU A 194 -10.67 34.40 -3.06
C LEU A 194 -11.70 33.93 -4.11
N ARG A 195 -11.92 32.62 -4.24
CA ARG A 195 -12.94 32.06 -5.14
C ARG A 195 -14.33 32.15 -4.51
N LEU A 196 -14.77 33.38 -4.22
CA LEU A 196 -16.06 33.70 -3.60
C LEU A 196 -17.27 33.17 -4.38
N TRP A 197 -17.07 32.81 -5.66
CA TRP A 197 -18.06 32.19 -6.54
C TRP A 197 -18.16 30.66 -6.38
N ARG A 198 -17.31 30.05 -5.55
CA ARG A 198 -17.38 28.62 -5.20
C ARG A 198 -17.85 28.49 -3.77
N ARG A 199 -18.71 27.50 -3.52
CA ARG A 199 -19.07 27.12 -2.15
C ARG A 199 -17.79 26.76 -1.38
N PRO A 200 -17.62 27.24 -0.13
CA PRO A 200 -16.46 26.89 0.66
C PRO A 200 -16.46 25.38 0.93
N MET A 201 -15.30 24.73 0.82
CA MET A 201 -15.12 23.37 1.30
C MET A 201 -14.95 23.42 2.81
N HIS A 202 -16.01 23.08 3.53
CA HIS A 202 -16.01 23.06 5.01
C HIS A 202 -15.55 21.72 5.59
N SER A 203 -15.47 20.67 4.77
CA SER A 203 -14.97 19.35 5.15
C SER A 203 -14.46 18.61 3.92
N PHE A 204 -13.45 17.76 4.09
CA PHE A 204 -13.01 16.80 3.07
C PHE A 204 -13.98 15.61 2.93
N ILE A 205 -14.89 15.43 3.88
CA ILE A 205 -15.82 14.30 3.96
C ILE A 205 -17.13 14.61 3.22
N ALA A 206 -17.60 15.86 3.31
CA ALA A 206 -18.87 16.32 2.72
C ALA A 206 -18.89 16.40 1.17
N GLY A 207 -17.87 15.84 0.52
CA GLY A 207 -17.74 15.77 -0.94
C GLY A 207 -17.40 14.38 -1.47
N LEU A 208 -17.39 13.36 -0.60
CA LEU A 208 -17.18 11.97 -1.01
C LEU A 208 -18.48 11.40 -1.60
N PRO A 209 -18.42 10.61 -2.68
CA PRO A 209 -19.61 9.95 -3.22
C PRO A 209 -20.22 9.04 -2.15
N GLY A 210 -21.43 9.37 -1.70
CA GLY A 210 -22.15 8.66 -0.61
C GLY A 210 -22.67 9.53 0.51
N ASP A 211 -22.42 10.84 0.48
CA ASP A 211 -23.04 11.79 1.41
C ASP A 211 -24.56 11.93 1.12
N PRO A 212 -25.47 11.61 2.06
CA PRO A 212 -26.91 11.76 1.86
C PRO A 212 -27.36 13.21 1.65
N GLU A 213 -26.50 14.21 1.90
CA GLU A 213 -26.79 15.63 1.60
C GLU A 213 -26.31 16.08 0.20
N GLY A 214 -25.83 15.17 -0.65
CA GLY A 214 -25.28 15.46 -1.97
C GLY A 214 -26.16 15.01 -3.14
N THR A 215 -27.42 15.45 -3.20
CA THR A 215 -28.17 15.49 -4.48
C THR A 215 -28.62 16.93 -4.72
N GLU A 216 -28.48 17.39 -5.97
CA GLU A 216 -28.91 18.70 -6.48
C GLU A 216 -30.26 19.19 -5.94
#